data_AF-A0AAP0LH25-F1
#
_entry.id   AF-A0AAP0LH25-F1
#
_cell.length_a   1.000
_cell.length_b   1.000
_cell.length_c   1.000
_cell.angle_alpha   90.00
_cell.angle_beta   90.00
_cell.angle_gamma   90.00
#
_symmetry.space_group_name_H-M   'P 1'
#
loop_
_entity.id
_entity.type
_entity.pdbx_description
1 polymer ?
#
loop_
_entity_poly.entity_id
_entity_poly.type
_entity_poly.pdbx_seq_one_letter_code
_entity_poly.pdbx_strand_id
1 'polypeptide(L)' 'MDKDDDTTIFVTYKDKTHNLGIIDRDKFSRVSVINKVMVRVYGRKMLFEEKFNLSIWQPWDCKEAQIDTDKDLTF' A
#
# COMPACT_ATOMS: atom_id res chain seq x y z
N MET A 1 25.24 10.75 3.11
CA MET A 1 24.50 11.24 1.93
C MET A 1 23.15 10.57 2.07
N ASP A 2 22.24 11.25 2.78
CA ASP A 2 21.01 10.66 3.29
C ASP A 2 20.06 10.39 2.12
N LYS A 3 20.02 9.12 1.73
CA LYS A 3 18.97 8.60 0.87
C LYS A 3 17.86 8.14 1.81
N ASP A 4 17.04 9.09 2.24
CA ASP A 4 15.74 8.80 2.81
C ASP A 4 14.88 8.20 1.68
N ASP A 5 15.08 6.90 1.41
CA ASP A 5 14.27 6.07 0.50
C ASP A 5 12.97 5.59 1.19
N ASP A 6 12.49 6.39 2.14
CA ASP A 6 11.34 6.10 2.99
C ASP A 6 10.04 6.51 2.27
N THR A 7 9.23 5.52 1.87
CA THR A 7 7.96 5.78 1.19
C THR A 7 6.82 5.86 2.19
N THR A 8 6.16 7.03 2.28
CA THR A 8 4.94 7.19 3.08
C THR A 8 3.72 6.71 2.30
N ILE A 9 2.90 5.87 2.92
CA ILE A 9 1.75 5.26 2.25
C ILE A 9 0.45 5.77 2.83
N PHE A 10 -0.39 6.27 1.93
CA PHE A 10 -1.76 6.66 2.21
C PHE A 10 -2.71 5.68 1.54
N VAL A 11 -3.74 5.25 2.26
CA VAL A 11 -4.81 4.42 1.71
C VAL A 11 -6.14 5.09 1.94
N THR A 12 -6.92 5.19 0.87
CA THR A 12 -8.31 5.66 0.93
C THR A 12 -9.24 4.45 0.95
N TYR A 13 -10.07 4.36 1.98
CA TYR A 13 -11.09 3.32 2.10
C TYR A 13 -12.41 3.96 2.55
N LYS A 14 -13.50 3.72 1.78
CA LYS A 14 -14.83 4.32 2.03
C LYS A 14 -14.74 5.83 2.31
N ASP A 15 -14.08 6.55 1.40
CA ASP A 15 -13.88 8.01 1.44
C ASP A 15 -13.08 8.56 2.64
N LYS A 16 -12.42 7.68 3.40
CA LYS A 16 -11.51 8.06 4.47
C LYS A 16 -10.08 7.73 4.10
N THR A 17 -9.20 8.72 4.17
CA THR A 17 -7.76 8.54 3.95
C THR A 17 -7.07 8.23 5.27
N HIS A 18 -6.30 7.15 5.28
CA HIS A 18 -5.53 6.67 6.41
C HIS A 18 -4.04 6.71 6.08
N ASN A 19 -3.23 7.28 6.97
CA ASN A 19 -1.78 7.19 6.90
C ASN A 19 -1.32 5.84 7.50
N LEU A 20 -0.68 5.01 6.68
CA LEU A 20 -0.18 3.68 7.08
C LEU A 20 1.27 3.71 7.62
N GLY A 21 1.87 4.90 7.62
CA GLY A 21 3.25 5.16 8.01
C GLY A 21 4.23 5.00 6.85
N ILE A 22 5.51 5.02 7.23
CA ILE A 22 6.63 4.83 6.32
C ILE A 22 6.85 3.32 6.13
N ILE A 23 7.15 2.93 4.90
CA ILE A 23 7.66 1.60 4.58
C ILE A 23 9.00 1.77 3.87
N ASP A 24 9.99 1.05 4.42
CA ASP A 24 11.27 0.79 3.78
C ASP A 24 11.03 0.11 2.44
N ARG A 25 11.49 0.74 1.36
CA ARG A 25 11.30 0.30 -0.02
C ARG A 25 11.78 -1.13 -0.24
N ASP A 26 12.86 -1.55 0.42
CA ASP A 26 13.42 -2.91 0.29
C ASP A 26 12.58 -3.98 1.02
N LYS A 27 11.74 -3.55 1.96
CA LYS A 27 10.81 -4.42 2.71
C LYS A 27 9.38 -4.31 2.20
N PHE A 28 9.17 -3.58 1.10
CA PHE A 28 7.85 -3.30 0.57
C PHE A 28 7.33 -4.48 -0.27
N SER A 29 6.29 -5.14 0.21
CA SER A 29 5.57 -6.20 -0.53
C SER A 29 4.07 -6.00 -0.48
N ARG A 30 3.34 -6.52 -1.47
CA ARG A 30 1.88 -6.44 -1.57
C ARG A 30 1.21 -6.96 -0.30
N VAL A 31 1.69 -8.09 0.23
CA VAL A 31 1.20 -8.69 1.48
C VAL A 31 1.44 -7.77 2.68
N SER A 32 2.59 -7.10 2.74
CA SER A 32 2.88 -6.14 3.82
C SER A 32 1.93 -4.94 3.80
N VAL A 33 1.60 -4.42 2.60
CA VAL A 33 0.65 -3.32 2.41
C VAL A 33 -0.74 -3.73 2.86
N ILE A 34 -1.22 -4.89 2.36
CA ILE A 34 -2.55 -5.41 2.71
C ILE A 34 -2.66 -5.59 4.22
N ASN A 35 -1.66 -6.20 4.87
CA ASN A 35 -1.69 -6.39 6.31
C ASN A 35 -1.72 -5.05 7.08
N LYS A 36 -0.97 -4.03 6.64
CA LYS A 36 -1.04 -2.69 7.24
C LYS A 36 -2.41 -2.05 7.07
N VAL A 37 -3.02 -2.16 5.87
CA VAL A 37 -4.39 -1.71 5.62
C VAL A 37 -5.37 -2.42 6.54
N MET A 38 -5.29 -3.75 6.62
CA MET A 38 -6.18 -4.55 7.46
C MET A 38 -6.10 -4.16 8.92
N VAL A 39 -4.89 -3.99 9.45
CA VAL A 39 -4.69 -3.57 10.85
C VAL A 39 -5.20 -2.14 11.06
N ARG A 40 -4.93 -1.20 10.15
CA ARG A 40 -5.27 0.22 10.35
C ARG A 40 -6.73 0.55 10.08
N VAL A 41 -7.32 -0.03 9.05
CA VAL A 41 -8.69 0.27 8.61
C VAL A 41 -9.71 -0.64 9.31
N TYR A 42 -9.38 -1.92 9.50
CA TYR A 42 -10.30 -2.92 10.03
C TYR A 42 -9.97 -3.39 11.44
N GLY A 43 -8.83 -3.01 12.00
CA GLY A 43 -8.43 -3.41 13.36
C GLY A 43 -8.11 -4.90 13.51
N ARG A 44 -7.83 -5.62 12.42
CA ARG A 44 -7.56 -7.07 12.42
C ARG A 44 -6.56 -7.48 11.35
N LYS A 45 -6.04 -8.71 11.45
CA LYS A 45 -5.22 -9.32 10.40
C LYS A 45 -6.07 -9.85 9.24
N MET A 46 -5.44 -10.02 8.09
CA MET A 46 -6.02 -10.68 6.92
C MET A 46 -6.36 -12.13 7.24
N LEU A 47 -7.56 -12.58 6.83
CA LEU A 47 -7.94 -13.98 6.87
C LEU A 47 -7.51 -14.67 5.57
N PHE A 48 -7.24 -15.98 5.63
CA PHE A 48 -6.71 -16.75 4.52
C PHE A 48 -7.57 -16.70 3.25
N GLU A 49 -8.89 -16.62 3.40
CA GLU A 49 -9.84 -16.68 2.27
C GLU A 49 -10.16 -15.30 1.67
N GLU A 50 -9.68 -14.22 2.29
CA GLU A 50 -9.96 -12.87 1.80
C GLU A 50 -9.17 -12.57 0.53
N LYS A 51 -9.83 -11.92 -0.43
CA LYS A 51 -9.21 -11.44 -1.67
C LYS A 51 -9.20 -9.92 -1.67
N PHE A 52 -8.08 -9.33 -2.06
CA PHE A 52 -7.90 -7.88 -2.12
C PHE A 52 -7.39 -7.45 -3.49
N ASN A 53 -8.00 -6.41 -4.01
CA ASN A 53 -7.48 -5.65 -5.13
C ASN A 53 -6.76 -4.42 -4.57
N LEU A 54 -5.56 -4.15 -5.08
CA LEU A 54 -4.80 -2.97 -4.76
C LEU A 54 -4.63 -2.15 -6.03
N SER A 55 -4.84 -0.85 -5.91
CA SER A 55 -4.45 0.13 -6.93
C SER A 55 -3.62 1.23 -6.27
N ILE A 56 -2.76 1.85 -7.06
CA ILE A 56 -2.02 3.04 -6.69
C ILE A 56 -2.45 4.20 -7.58
N TRP A 57 -2.70 5.35 -6.97
CA TRP A 57 -2.89 6.59 -7.71
C TRP A 57 -1.53 7.10 -8.17
N GLN A 58 -1.34 7.23 -9.49
CA GLN A 58 -0.14 7.78 -10.09
C GLN A 58 -0.39 9.26 -10.41
N PRO A 59 0.08 10.21 -9.58
CA PRO A 59 -0.25 11.63 -9.76
C PRO A 59 0.31 12.20 -11.06
N TRP A 60 1.44 11.69 -11.55
CA TRP A 60 2.06 12.15 -12.80
C TRP A 60 1.24 11.79 -14.05
N ASP A 61 0.51 10.68 -14.00
CA ASP A 61 -0.34 10.21 -15.10
C ASP A 61 -1.83 10.48 -14.84
N CYS A 62 -2.18 11.02 -13.67
CA CYS A 62 -3.56 11.22 -13.20
C CYS A 62 -4.45 9.98 -13.40
N LYS A 63 -3.89 8.79 -13.14
CA LYS A 63 -4.57 7.51 -13.33
C LYS A 63 -4.36 6.57 -12.15
N GLU A 64 -5.30 5.65 -11.96
CA GLU A 64 -5.09 4.49 -11.10
C GLU A 64 -4.40 3.37 -11.89
N ALA A 65 -3.32 2.84 -11.33
CA ALA A 65 -2.66 1.64 -11.82
C ALA A 65 -2.94 0.49 -10.85
N GLN A 66 -3.34 -0.66 -11.40
CA GLN A 66 -3.57 -1.85 -10.60
C GLN A 66 -2.25 -2.50 -10.19
N ILE A 67 -2.18 -2.99 -8.95
CA ILE A 67 -1.03 -3.72 -8.39
C ILE A 67 -1.43 -5.19 -8.31
N ASP A 68 -0.95 -5.99 -9.25
CA ASP A 68 -1.23 -7.42 -9.29
C ASP A 68 -0.11 -8.23 -8.62
N THR A 69 1.12 -7.75 -8.71
CA THR A 69 2.33 -8.41 -8.21
C THR A 69 3.23 -7.46 -7.44
N ASP A 70 4.18 -8.01 -6.66
CA ASP A 70 5.19 -7.21 -5.95
C ASP A 70 6.07 -6.40 -6.92
N LYS A 71 6.21 -6.82 -8.18
CA LYS A 71 7.00 -6.09 -9.18
C LYS A 71 6.36 -4.76 -9.56
N ASP A 72 5.03 -4.69 -9.51
CA ASP A 72 4.26 -3.47 -9.83
C ASP A 72 4.43 -2.38 -8.75
N LEU A 73 5.08 -2.73 -7.63
CA LEU A 73 5.43 -1.80 -6.55
C LEU A 73 6.82 -1.17 -6.72
N THR A 74 7.56 -1.54 -7.77
CA THR A 74 8.91 -1.03 -8.05
C THR A 74 8.81 0.12 -9.06
N PHE A 75 9.15 1.35 -8.63
CA PHE A 75 9.07 2.57 -9.45
C PHE A 75 10.43 3.16 -9.81
#